data_AF-A0A402BJR4-F1
#
_entry.id   AF-A0A402BJR4-F1
#
_cell.length_a   1.000
_cell.length_b   1.000
_cell.length_c   1.000
_cell.angle_alpha   90.00
_cell.angle_beta   90.00
_cell.angle_gamma   90.00
#
_symmetry.space_group_name_H-M   'P 1'
#
loop_
_entity.id
_entity.type
_entity.pdbx_description
1 polymer ?
#
loop_
_entity_poly.entity_id
_entity_poly.type
_entity_poly.pdbx_seq_one_letter_code
_entity_poly.pdbx_strand_id
1 'polypeptide(L)'
;MAPGKQYVKAISEENGGDMITEGQMRLVRWCFLASLVLFILSSIIQLLEHPAVAIHGGTEIRIYLSLYVLALLIYGWFALFRTHTGTTDERVALQQGTCWGLLCGTIWAIELLVGNFPLAPSGPFMLILYRGSSLLGFLLPVFPSLLTGWQTGRISPGIQAGLLCGMLGGLMIFLTWLLFSVPLFQVGLSDQQTITEFRHSGLPDIITYIAGDWLAALIGHLWIGLITGLLLGVLGGTIGKSARLSWRSSETQN
;
A
#
# COMPACT_ATOMS: atom_id res chain seq x y z
N MET A 1 -16.87 11.37 52.78
CA MET A 1 -16.92 11.53 51.32
C MET A 1 -17.15 10.17 50.69
N ALA A 2 -18.24 9.99 49.94
CA ALA A 2 -18.66 8.67 49.46
C ALA A 2 -17.94 8.30 48.14
N PRO A 3 -17.22 7.17 48.07
CA PRO A 3 -16.42 6.75 46.89
C PRO A 3 -17.23 6.30 45.66
N GLY A 4 -18.56 6.49 45.64
CA GLY A 4 -19.45 5.92 44.61
C GLY A 4 -19.64 6.75 43.34
N LYS A 5 -19.29 8.05 43.31
CA LYS A 5 -19.60 8.93 42.15
C LYS A 5 -18.51 9.01 41.08
N GLN A 6 -17.27 8.60 41.38
CA GLN A 6 -16.19 8.58 40.37
C GLN A 6 -16.26 7.36 39.44
N TYR A 7 -16.87 6.26 39.86
CA TYR A 7 -16.94 5.02 39.06
C TYR A 7 -17.92 5.11 37.88
N VAL A 8 -19.00 5.88 38.01
CA VAL A 8 -20.03 5.99 36.96
C VAL A 8 -19.56 6.86 35.78
N LYS A 9 -18.65 7.82 36.01
CA LYS A 9 -18.13 8.67 34.93
C LYS A 9 -17.15 7.92 34.01
N ALA A 10 -16.35 7.01 34.56
CA ALA A 10 -15.42 6.17 33.80
C ALA A 10 -16.14 5.26 32.80
N ILE A 11 -17.28 4.68 33.18
CA ILE A 11 -18.05 3.75 32.33
C ILE A 11 -18.78 4.49 31.19
N SER A 12 -19.11 5.77 31.36
CA SER A 12 -19.78 6.56 30.31
C SER A 12 -18.82 7.09 29.24
N GLU A 13 -17.55 7.33 29.58
CA GLU A 13 -16.52 7.74 28.60
C GLU A 13 -15.98 6.53 27.81
N GLU A 14 -16.04 5.33 28.39
CA GLU A 14 -15.60 4.08 27.74
C GLU A 14 -16.50 3.67 26.56
N ASN A 15 -17.83 3.88 26.66
CA ASN A 15 -18.77 3.48 25.61
C ASN A 15 -18.83 4.44 24.40
N GLY A 16 -18.42 5.70 24.56
CA GLY A 16 -18.46 6.70 23.48
C GLY A 16 -17.32 6.55 22.46
N GLY A 17 -16.15 6.09 22.91
CA GLY A 17 -14.98 5.89 22.05
C GLY A 17 -15.11 4.69 21.11
N ASP A 18 -15.84 3.64 21.52
CA ASP A 18 -15.92 2.40 20.77
C ASP A 18 -16.73 2.51 19.47
N MET A 19 -17.84 3.25 19.47
CA MET A 19 -18.69 3.38 18.26
C MET A 19 -17.98 4.08 17.09
N ILE A 20 -17.14 5.08 17.36
CA ILE A 20 -16.39 5.79 16.30
C ILE A 20 -15.39 4.84 15.62
N THR A 21 -14.80 3.92 16.38
CA THR A 21 -13.79 3.00 15.85
C THR A 21 -14.38 1.93 14.95
N GLU A 22 -15.55 1.35 15.27
CA GLU A 22 -16.14 0.30 14.44
C GLU A 22 -16.57 0.84 13.06
N GLY A 23 -17.17 2.03 13.02
CA GLY A 23 -17.54 2.70 11.77
C GLY A 23 -16.33 2.97 10.88
N GLN A 24 -15.22 3.43 11.46
CA GLN A 24 -13.96 3.65 10.74
C GLN A 24 -13.39 2.36 10.14
N MET A 25 -13.41 1.24 10.87
CA MET A 25 -12.88 -0.03 10.37
C MET A 25 -13.73 -0.58 9.21
N ARG A 26 -15.06 -0.47 9.31
CA ARG A 26 -15.97 -0.80 8.20
C ARG A 26 -15.68 0.05 6.97
N LEU A 27 -15.43 1.35 7.16
CA LEU A 27 -15.07 2.24 6.06
C LEU A 27 -13.76 1.80 5.39
N VAL A 28 -12.70 1.52 6.16
CA VAL A 28 -11.41 1.04 5.62
C VAL A 28 -11.61 -0.22 4.78
N ARG A 29 -12.37 -1.19 5.28
CA ARG A 29 -12.70 -2.42 4.55
C ARG A 29 -13.40 -2.13 3.22
N TRP A 30 -14.43 -1.29 3.23
CA TRP A 30 -15.18 -0.95 2.02
C TRP A 30 -14.34 -0.17 1.03
N CYS A 31 -13.51 0.77 1.48
CA CYS A 31 -12.55 1.46 0.62
C CYS A 31 -11.59 0.47 -0.03
N PHE A 32 -11.06 -0.50 0.73
CA PHE A 32 -10.16 -1.52 0.21
C PHE A 32 -10.83 -2.37 -0.88
N LEU A 33 -12.04 -2.87 -0.60
CA LEU A 33 -12.82 -3.67 -1.56
C LEU A 33 -13.20 -2.86 -2.80
N ALA A 34 -13.63 -1.62 -2.63
CA ALA A 34 -13.96 -0.72 -3.73
C ALA A 34 -12.75 -0.47 -4.64
N SER A 35 -11.57 -0.22 -4.05
CA SER A 35 -10.31 -0.06 -4.80
C SER A 35 -9.95 -1.32 -5.59
N LEU A 36 -10.15 -2.53 -5.03
CA LEU A 36 -9.92 -3.78 -5.75
C LEU A 36 -10.89 -3.97 -6.92
N VAL A 37 -12.17 -3.63 -6.74
CA VAL A 37 -13.16 -3.68 -7.82
C VAL A 37 -12.79 -2.69 -8.92
N LEU A 38 -12.42 -1.45 -8.56
CA LEU A 38 -11.95 -0.46 -9.53
C LEU A 38 -10.71 -0.95 -10.29
N PHE A 39 -9.77 -1.59 -9.59
CA PHE A 39 -8.57 -2.15 -10.20
C PHE A 39 -8.89 -3.26 -11.21
N ILE A 40 -9.79 -4.18 -10.85
CA ILE A 40 -10.27 -5.25 -11.74
C ILE A 40 -10.93 -4.65 -12.97
N LEU A 41 -11.87 -3.72 -12.78
CA LEU A 41 -12.60 -3.11 -13.88
C LEU A 41 -11.67 -2.33 -14.81
N SER A 42 -10.73 -1.55 -14.27
CA SER A 42 -9.77 -0.81 -15.10
C SER A 42 -8.86 -1.74 -15.89
N SER A 43 -8.38 -2.84 -15.29
CA SER A 43 -7.52 -3.80 -16.00
C SER A 43 -8.29 -4.54 -17.09
N ILE A 44 -9.56 -4.88 -16.85
CA ILE A 44 -10.43 -5.48 -17.87
C ILE A 44 -10.63 -4.50 -19.03
N ILE A 45 -10.99 -3.24 -18.74
CA ILE A 45 -11.20 -2.21 -19.77
C ILE A 45 -9.93 -2.05 -20.61
N GLN A 46 -8.76 -1.90 -19.97
CA GLN A 46 -7.48 -1.78 -20.66
C GLN A 46 -7.16 -2.97 -21.56
N LEU A 47 -7.42 -4.21 -21.09
CA LEU A 47 -7.19 -5.41 -21.90
C LEU A 47 -8.20 -5.56 -23.05
N LEU A 48 -9.42 -5.01 -22.91
CA LEU A 48 -10.42 -4.98 -23.97
C LEU A 48 -10.10 -3.93 -25.03
N GLU A 49 -9.58 -2.76 -24.61
CA GLU A 49 -9.14 -1.69 -25.51
C GLU A 49 -7.83 -2.05 -26.24
N HIS A 50 -6.96 -2.82 -25.58
CA HIS A 50 -5.65 -3.24 -26.10
C HIS A 50 -5.47 -4.77 -26.07
N PRO A 51 -6.28 -5.54 -26.85
CA PRO A 51 -6.24 -7.00 -26.81
C PRO A 51 -4.90 -7.60 -27.26
N ALA A 52 -4.14 -6.84 -28.07
CA ALA A 52 -2.80 -7.21 -28.52
C ALA A 52 -1.81 -7.41 -27.36
N VAL A 53 -2.01 -6.75 -26.20
CA VAL A 53 -1.21 -7.00 -24.99
C VAL A 53 -1.31 -8.47 -24.56
N ALA A 54 -2.52 -9.02 -24.54
CA ALA A 54 -2.76 -10.41 -24.13
C ALA A 54 -2.41 -11.41 -25.23
N ILE A 55 -2.65 -11.06 -26.50
CA ILE A 55 -2.44 -11.97 -27.65
C ILE A 55 -0.95 -12.11 -27.99
N HIS A 56 -0.20 -11.00 -28.00
CA HIS A 56 1.18 -10.96 -28.48
C HIS A 56 2.23 -10.92 -27.36
N GLY A 57 1.86 -10.65 -26.10
CA GLY A 57 2.79 -10.55 -24.97
C GLY A 57 3.46 -11.86 -24.51
N GLY A 58 3.22 -12.98 -25.22
CA GLY A 58 3.95 -14.23 -25.02
C GLY A 58 3.75 -14.90 -23.66
N THR A 59 4.84 -15.39 -23.06
CA THR A 59 4.82 -16.05 -21.74
C THR A 59 4.87 -15.04 -20.60
N GLU A 60 5.53 -13.90 -20.81
CA GLU A 60 5.72 -12.86 -19.80
C GLU A 60 4.39 -12.27 -19.35
N ILE A 61 3.51 -11.90 -20.30
CA ILE A 61 2.18 -11.38 -19.95
C ILE A 61 1.35 -12.38 -19.14
N ARG A 62 1.47 -13.68 -19.42
CA ARG A 62 0.77 -14.74 -18.68
C ARG A 62 1.27 -14.83 -17.24
N ILE A 63 2.58 -14.65 -17.02
CA ILE A 63 3.16 -14.58 -15.68
C ILE A 63 2.62 -13.35 -14.96
N TYR A 64 2.64 -12.17 -15.58
CA TYR A 64 2.10 -10.95 -14.97
C TYR A 64 0.62 -11.07 -14.63
N LEU A 65 -0.22 -11.60 -15.52
CA LEU A 65 -1.65 -11.80 -15.25
C LEU A 65 -1.89 -12.83 -14.13
N SER A 66 -1.07 -13.87 -14.05
CA SER A 66 -1.15 -14.85 -12.96
C SER A 66 -0.77 -14.21 -11.62
N LEU A 67 0.30 -13.41 -11.60
CA LEU A 67 0.74 -12.64 -10.45
C LEU A 67 -0.30 -11.58 -10.05
N TYR A 68 -0.99 -10.98 -11.01
CA TYR A 68 -2.09 -10.04 -10.79
C TYR A 68 -3.26 -10.71 -10.08
N VAL A 69 -3.75 -11.84 -10.61
CA VAL A 69 -4.84 -12.60 -9.99
C VAL A 69 -4.45 -13.03 -8.58
N LEU A 70 -3.23 -13.53 -8.39
CA LEU A 70 -2.74 -13.92 -7.07
C LEU A 70 -2.69 -12.72 -6.10
N ALA A 71 -2.20 -11.56 -6.54
CA ALA A 71 -2.21 -10.35 -5.74
C ALA A 71 -3.65 -9.96 -5.35
N LEU A 72 -4.59 -9.94 -6.31
CA LEU A 72 -6.00 -9.66 -6.04
C LEU A 72 -6.60 -10.61 -4.99
N LEU A 73 -6.29 -11.91 -5.07
CA LEU A 73 -6.76 -12.89 -4.09
C LEU A 73 -6.20 -12.62 -2.69
N ILE A 74 -4.89 -12.30 -2.58
CA ILE A 74 -4.27 -11.98 -1.30
C ILE A 74 -4.85 -10.69 -0.72
N TYR A 75 -5.01 -9.67 -1.55
CA TYR A 75 -5.59 -8.38 -1.17
C TYR A 75 -7.06 -8.52 -0.75
N GLY A 76 -7.85 -9.28 -1.51
CA GLY A 76 -9.25 -9.58 -1.19
C GLY A 76 -9.37 -10.40 0.09
N TRP A 77 -8.53 -11.41 0.28
CA TRP A 77 -8.47 -12.18 1.53
C TRP A 77 -8.15 -11.28 2.72
N PHE A 78 -7.14 -10.41 2.60
CA PHE A 78 -6.81 -9.47 3.67
C PHE A 78 -7.99 -8.53 3.97
N ALA A 79 -8.60 -7.95 2.93
CA ALA A 79 -9.74 -7.05 3.07
C ALA A 79 -10.93 -7.72 3.75
N LEU A 80 -11.21 -8.98 3.43
CA LEU A 80 -12.35 -9.72 3.99
C LEU A 80 -12.09 -10.27 5.38
N PHE A 81 -10.89 -10.76 5.68
CA PHE A 81 -10.63 -11.52 6.90
C PHE A 81 -9.74 -10.82 7.91
N ARG A 82 -8.91 -9.84 7.51
CA ARG A 82 -7.93 -9.19 8.38
C ARG A 82 -8.27 -7.74 8.74
N THR A 83 -9.36 -7.18 8.20
CA THR A 83 -9.87 -5.84 8.58
C THR A 83 -10.93 -5.86 9.68
N HIS A 84 -11.23 -7.05 10.22
CA HIS A 84 -12.11 -7.19 11.39
C HIS A 84 -11.32 -6.96 12.68
N THR A 85 -11.88 -6.16 13.60
CA THR A 85 -11.30 -5.94 14.93
C THR A 85 -11.95 -6.88 15.94
N GLY A 86 -11.36 -8.04 16.18
CA GLY A 86 -11.76 -8.94 17.27
C GLY A 86 -11.08 -8.59 18.59
N THR A 87 -9.92 -7.91 18.52
CA THR A 87 -9.09 -7.58 19.68
C THR A 87 -8.59 -6.12 19.65
N THR A 88 -8.22 -5.58 20.81
CA THR A 88 -7.59 -4.24 20.92
C THR A 88 -6.29 -4.17 20.13
N ASP A 89 -5.49 -5.24 20.13
CA ASP A 89 -4.22 -5.32 19.38
C ASP A 89 -4.45 -5.18 17.87
N GLU A 90 -5.47 -5.85 17.32
CA GLU A 90 -5.85 -5.75 15.91
C GLU A 90 -6.35 -4.35 15.57
N ARG A 91 -7.10 -3.70 16.47
CA ARG A 91 -7.55 -2.32 16.27
C ARG A 91 -6.36 -1.36 16.15
N VAL A 92 -5.37 -1.49 17.03
CA VAL A 92 -4.14 -0.69 16.95
C VAL A 92 -3.41 -0.95 15.63
N ALA A 93 -3.24 -2.22 15.24
CA ALA A 93 -2.57 -2.59 14.01
C ALA A 93 -3.27 -2.01 12.76
N LEU A 94 -4.61 -2.05 12.72
CA LEU A 94 -5.39 -1.49 11.63
C LEU A 94 -5.29 0.03 11.58
N GLN A 95 -5.44 0.72 12.71
CA GLN A 95 -5.31 2.18 12.76
C GLN A 95 -3.92 2.65 12.29
N GLN A 96 -2.86 2.05 12.82
CA GLN A 96 -1.49 2.39 12.43
C GLN A 96 -1.23 2.02 10.97
N GLY A 97 -1.55 0.80 10.56
CA GLY A 97 -1.35 0.34 9.18
C GLY A 97 -2.11 1.19 8.16
N THR A 98 -3.34 1.61 8.46
CA THR A 98 -4.12 2.48 7.58
C THR A 98 -3.54 3.89 7.49
N CYS A 99 -3.29 4.55 8.63
CA CYS A 99 -2.78 5.92 8.64
C CYS A 99 -1.44 6.02 7.90
N TRP A 100 -0.50 5.15 8.25
CA TRP A 100 0.81 5.11 7.63
C TRP A 100 0.76 4.58 6.19
N GLY A 101 -0.19 3.69 5.86
CA GLY A 101 -0.40 3.19 4.50
C GLY A 101 -0.88 4.26 3.52
N LEU A 102 -1.77 5.15 3.97
CA LEU A 102 -2.21 6.30 3.16
C LEU A 102 -1.06 7.29 2.93
N LEU A 103 -0.26 7.55 3.97
CA LEU A 103 0.96 8.35 3.82
C LEU A 103 1.96 7.69 2.87
N CYS A 104 2.18 6.38 3.00
CA CYS A 104 3.03 5.58 2.10
C CYS A 104 2.58 5.75 0.66
N GLY A 105 1.30 5.54 0.40
CA GLY A 105 0.69 5.70 -0.92
C GLY A 105 0.85 7.10 -1.50
N THR A 106 0.75 8.13 -0.66
CA THR A 106 0.96 9.52 -1.07
C THR A 106 2.41 9.78 -1.44
N ILE A 107 3.36 9.22 -0.69
CA ILE A 107 4.80 9.32 -1.00
C ILE A 107 5.12 8.63 -2.32
N TRP A 108 4.60 7.42 -2.55
CA TRP A 108 4.79 6.77 -3.85
C TRP A 108 4.03 7.46 -4.99
N ALA A 109 2.90 8.11 -4.73
CA ALA A 109 2.24 8.94 -5.73
C ALA A 109 3.13 10.12 -6.15
N ILE A 110 3.85 10.74 -5.22
CA ILE A 110 4.85 11.77 -5.54
C ILE A 110 5.96 11.18 -6.41
N GLU A 111 6.46 9.99 -6.07
CA GLU A 111 7.47 9.28 -6.84
C GLU A 111 7.01 9.04 -8.29
N LEU A 112 5.80 8.47 -8.45
CA LEU A 112 5.18 8.20 -9.73
C LEU A 112 5.04 9.47 -10.56
N LEU A 113 4.51 10.54 -9.95
CA LEU A 113 4.30 11.81 -10.64
C LEU A 113 5.63 12.45 -11.04
N VAL A 114 6.61 12.52 -10.13
CA VAL A 114 7.93 13.12 -10.44
C VAL A 114 8.67 12.31 -11.51
N GLY A 115 8.57 10.98 -11.48
CA GLY A 115 9.21 10.10 -12.45
C GLY A 115 8.58 10.17 -13.85
N ASN A 116 7.28 10.49 -13.93
CA ASN A 116 6.52 10.38 -15.18
C ASN A 116 5.87 11.70 -15.66
N PHE A 117 6.07 12.85 -15.00
CA PHE A 117 5.61 14.13 -15.54
C PHE A 117 6.59 14.66 -16.62
N PRO A 118 6.15 15.52 -17.57
CA PRO A 118 7.01 16.06 -18.64
C PRO A 118 8.22 16.86 -18.15
N LEU A 119 8.24 17.24 -16.86
CA LEU A 119 9.39 17.84 -16.18
C LEU A 119 10.28 16.76 -15.52
N ALA A 120 10.33 15.57 -16.12
CA ALA A 120 11.14 14.41 -15.73
C ALA A 120 12.49 14.86 -15.19
N PRO A 121 13.06 14.21 -14.15
CA PRO A 121 13.92 14.83 -13.15
C PRO A 121 15.18 15.50 -13.72
N SER A 122 15.00 16.68 -14.32
CA SER A 122 16.04 17.48 -14.94
C SER A 122 16.49 18.49 -13.90
N GLY A 123 17.29 17.99 -12.95
CA GLY A 123 17.87 18.81 -11.90
C GLY A 123 17.98 18.07 -10.57
N PRO A 124 18.90 18.55 -9.69
CA PRO A 124 19.18 17.89 -8.42
C PRO A 124 17.96 17.80 -7.51
N PHE A 125 17.09 18.81 -7.52
CA PHE A 125 15.88 18.82 -6.70
C PHE A 125 14.88 17.72 -7.08
N MET A 126 14.57 17.58 -8.38
CA MET A 126 13.65 16.54 -8.84
C MET A 126 14.23 15.14 -8.61
N LEU A 127 15.55 14.97 -8.75
CA LEU A 127 16.20 13.70 -8.44
C LEU A 127 16.11 13.35 -6.94
N ILE A 128 16.28 14.34 -6.06
CA ILE A 128 16.09 14.15 -4.61
C ILE A 128 14.63 13.80 -4.30
N LEU A 129 13.67 14.48 -4.92
CA LEU A 129 12.26 14.16 -4.75
C LEU A 129 11.96 12.73 -5.18
N TYR A 130 12.39 12.34 -6.38
CA TYR A 130 12.19 10.98 -6.89
C TYR A 130 12.85 9.94 -5.99
N ARG A 131 14.17 9.99 -5.81
CA ARG A 131 14.91 9.00 -5.00
C ARG A 131 14.50 9.00 -3.54
N GLY A 132 14.25 10.18 -2.98
CA GLY A 132 13.81 10.35 -1.60
C GLY A 132 12.42 9.77 -1.37
N SER A 133 11.47 10.03 -2.28
CA SER A 133 10.13 9.43 -2.19
C SER A 133 10.17 7.92 -2.43
N SER A 134 10.94 7.40 -3.39
CA SER A 134 11.11 5.94 -3.56
C SER A 134 11.66 5.29 -2.27
N LEU A 135 12.71 5.87 -1.67
CA LEU A 135 13.34 5.35 -0.46
C LEU A 135 12.41 5.43 0.76
N LEU A 136 11.75 6.57 0.96
CA LEU A 136 10.81 6.75 2.06
C LEU A 136 9.62 5.81 1.91
N GLY A 137 9.05 5.71 0.71
CA GLY A 137 7.96 4.79 0.40
C GLY A 137 8.33 3.33 0.66
N PHE A 138 9.57 2.96 0.33
CA PHE A 138 10.10 1.62 0.61
C PHE A 138 10.26 1.37 2.12
N LEU A 139 10.79 2.32 2.89
CA LEU A 139 11.10 2.15 4.32
C LEU A 139 9.90 2.39 5.25
N LEU A 140 8.86 3.10 4.78
CA LEU A 140 7.76 3.53 5.63
C LEU A 140 7.05 2.40 6.40
N PRO A 141 6.88 1.18 5.86
CA PRO A 141 6.23 0.09 6.59
C PRO A 141 6.92 -0.32 7.91
N VAL A 142 8.19 0.02 8.12
CA VAL A 142 8.90 -0.24 9.39
C VAL A 142 8.25 0.53 10.55
N PHE A 143 7.85 1.79 10.34
CA PHE A 143 7.35 2.67 11.39
C PHE A 143 6.04 2.20 12.06
N PRO A 144 4.93 1.96 11.32
CA PRO A 144 3.70 1.47 11.93
C PRO A 144 3.91 0.10 12.58
N SER A 145 4.78 -0.72 12.00
CA SER A 145 5.10 -2.04 12.52
C SER A 145 5.83 -1.99 13.86
N LEU A 146 6.88 -1.16 13.95
CA LEU A 146 7.64 -0.92 15.18
C LEU A 146 6.75 -0.33 16.26
N LEU A 147 5.98 0.70 15.92
CA LEU A 147 5.08 1.37 16.87
C LEU A 147 4.02 0.41 17.41
N THR A 148 3.37 -0.36 16.53
CA THR A 148 2.36 -1.35 16.93
C THR A 148 2.99 -2.48 17.76
N GLY A 149 4.17 -2.97 17.37
CA GLY A 149 4.89 -4.00 18.13
C GLY A 149 5.28 -3.54 19.53
N TRP A 150 5.68 -2.28 19.67
CA TRP A 150 5.96 -1.66 20.96
C TRP A 150 4.68 -1.46 21.80
N GLN A 151 3.61 -0.94 21.22
CA GLN A 151 2.34 -0.68 21.93
C GLN A 151 1.64 -1.96 22.40
N THR A 152 1.64 -3.00 21.56
CA THR A 152 0.97 -4.28 21.84
C THR A 152 1.88 -5.30 22.54
N GLY A 153 3.21 -5.14 22.43
CA GLY A 153 4.18 -6.10 22.99
C GLY A 153 4.17 -7.44 22.24
N ARG A 154 3.58 -7.47 21.05
CA ARG A 154 3.41 -8.67 20.22
C ARG A 154 3.92 -8.39 18.80
N ILE A 155 4.54 -9.40 18.18
CA ILE A 155 5.10 -9.29 16.83
C ILE A 155 3.97 -9.30 15.79
N SER A 156 2.97 -10.16 15.97
CA SER A 156 1.90 -10.38 14.99
C SER A 156 1.10 -9.11 14.63
N PRO A 157 0.63 -8.29 15.60
CA PRO A 157 0.02 -6.99 15.28
C PRO A 157 0.97 -6.04 14.54
N GLY A 158 2.26 -6.05 14.88
CA GLY A 158 3.29 -5.28 14.17
C GLY A 158 3.46 -5.72 12.71
N ILE A 159 3.47 -7.03 12.45
CA ILE A 159 3.50 -7.56 11.06
C ILE A 159 2.26 -7.09 10.30
N GLN A 160 1.08 -7.20 10.91
CA GLN A 160 -0.18 -6.79 10.27
C GLN A 160 -0.20 -5.30 9.93
N ALA A 161 0.30 -4.43 10.82
CA ALA A 161 0.39 -3.00 10.56
C ALA A 161 1.35 -2.67 9.39
N GLY A 162 2.51 -3.33 9.34
CA GLY A 162 3.47 -3.17 8.24
C GLY A 162 2.92 -3.68 6.91
N LEU A 163 2.30 -4.86 6.90
CA LEU A 163 1.66 -5.43 5.72
C LEU A 163 0.55 -4.53 5.18
N LEU A 164 -0.35 -4.07 6.06
CA LEU A 164 -1.42 -3.15 5.67
C LEU A 164 -0.88 -1.82 5.11
N CYS A 165 0.18 -1.28 5.72
CA CYS A 165 0.84 -0.08 5.22
C CYS A 165 1.35 -0.27 3.79
N GLY A 166 2.07 -1.36 3.52
CA GLY A 166 2.58 -1.67 2.18
C GLY A 166 1.48 -1.93 1.15
N MET A 167 0.43 -2.67 1.52
CA MET A 167 -0.70 -2.96 0.63
C MET A 167 -1.48 -1.70 0.24
N LEU A 168 -1.78 -0.82 1.20
CA LEU A 168 -2.43 0.46 0.91
C LEU A 168 -1.52 1.38 0.09
N GLY A 169 -0.21 1.34 0.34
CA GLY A 169 0.77 2.04 -0.49
C GLY A 169 0.66 1.63 -1.96
N GLY A 170 0.71 0.33 -2.25
CA GLY A 170 0.55 -0.20 -3.60
C GLY A 170 -0.80 0.15 -4.26
N LEU A 171 -1.91 0.06 -3.51
CA LEU A 171 -3.23 0.43 -4.02
C LEU A 171 -3.36 1.92 -4.36
N MET A 172 -2.79 2.79 -3.53
CA MET A 172 -2.85 4.24 -3.76
C MET A 172 -2.11 4.68 -5.03
N ILE A 173 -1.05 3.97 -5.40
CA ILE A 173 -0.33 4.20 -6.65
C ILE A 173 -1.22 3.87 -7.83
N PHE A 174 -1.94 2.75 -7.77
CA PHE A 174 -2.91 2.43 -8.79
C PHE A 174 -3.99 3.52 -8.90
N LEU A 175 -4.56 3.96 -7.79
CA LEU A 175 -5.57 5.03 -7.81
C LEU A 175 -4.99 6.33 -8.39
N THR A 176 -3.74 6.64 -8.05
CA THR A 176 -3.03 7.80 -8.62
C THR A 176 -2.88 7.64 -10.13
N TRP A 177 -2.39 6.49 -10.60
CA TRP A 177 -2.29 6.23 -12.02
C TRP A 177 -3.64 6.33 -12.72
N LEU A 178 -4.73 5.79 -12.15
CA LEU A 178 -6.06 5.88 -12.75
C LEU A 178 -6.47 7.34 -12.96
N LEU A 179 -6.25 8.19 -11.95
CA LEU A 179 -6.55 9.63 -12.00
C LEU A 179 -5.66 10.40 -13.00
N PHE A 180 -4.41 9.97 -13.17
CA PHE A 180 -3.43 10.65 -14.01
C PHE A 180 -3.12 9.91 -15.31
N SER A 181 -3.88 8.87 -15.65
CA SER A 181 -3.61 7.98 -16.78
C SER A 181 -3.53 8.75 -18.10
N VAL A 182 -4.50 9.61 -18.40
CA VAL A 182 -4.54 10.43 -19.62
C VAL A 182 -3.28 11.31 -19.79
N PRO A 183 -2.92 12.20 -18.82
CA PRO A 183 -1.73 13.04 -18.98
C PRO A 183 -0.43 12.23 -18.97
N LEU A 184 -0.34 11.16 -18.17
CA LEU A 184 0.84 10.28 -18.17
C LEU A 184 1.01 9.58 -19.53
N PHE A 185 -0.09 9.32 -20.25
CA PHE A 185 -0.05 8.54 -21.49
C PHE A 185 0.67 9.33 -22.57
N GLN A 186 0.42 10.65 -22.59
CA GLN A 186 1.11 11.57 -23.47
C GLN A 186 2.61 11.63 -23.19
N VAL A 187 3.03 11.45 -21.93
CA VAL A 187 4.45 11.40 -21.59
C VAL A 187 5.11 10.14 -22.18
N GLY A 188 4.48 8.98 -22.02
CA GLY A 188 4.97 7.72 -22.60
C GLY A 188 5.18 7.79 -24.12
N LEU A 189 4.34 8.54 -24.84
CA LEU A 189 4.50 8.73 -26.30
C LEU A 189 5.74 9.53 -26.69
N SER A 190 6.26 10.34 -25.78
CA SER A 190 7.43 11.20 -26.01
C SER A 190 8.72 10.64 -25.40
N ASP A 191 8.61 9.64 -24.52
CA ASP A 191 9.73 9.07 -23.80
C ASP A 191 10.63 8.21 -24.71
N GLN A 192 11.92 8.57 -24.79
CA GLN A 192 12.87 7.90 -25.69
C GLN A 192 13.13 6.46 -25.28
N GLN A 193 13.08 6.15 -23.97
CA GLN A 193 13.24 4.79 -23.48
C GLN A 193 12.06 3.93 -23.95
N THR A 194 10.83 4.38 -23.69
CA THR A 194 9.58 3.74 -24.14
C THR A 194 9.57 3.50 -25.64
N ILE A 195 9.94 4.50 -26.45
CA ILE A 195 10.03 4.37 -27.92
C ILE A 195 11.07 3.31 -28.32
N THR A 196 12.19 3.24 -27.62
CA THR A 196 13.27 2.28 -27.91
C THR A 196 12.82 0.86 -27.58
N GLU A 197 12.25 0.65 -26.41
CA GLU A 197 11.76 -0.67 -25.98
C GLU A 197 10.58 -1.14 -26.86
N PHE A 198 9.67 -0.23 -27.24
CA PHE A 198 8.60 -0.52 -28.18
C PHE A 198 9.12 -1.11 -29.50
N ARG A 199 10.18 -0.53 -30.08
CA ARG A 199 10.80 -1.02 -31.34
C ARG A 199 11.33 -2.45 -31.22
N HIS A 200 11.60 -2.93 -30.02
CA HIS A 200 12.07 -4.29 -29.74
C HIS A 200 10.96 -5.24 -29.24
N SER A 201 9.78 -4.70 -28.90
CA SER A 201 8.69 -5.46 -28.27
C SER A 201 7.93 -6.40 -29.21
N GLY A 202 7.89 -6.09 -30.52
CA GLY A 202 7.06 -6.80 -31.49
C GLY A 202 5.55 -6.54 -31.36
N LEU A 203 5.12 -5.58 -30.53
CA LEU A 203 3.73 -5.15 -30.43
C LEU A 203 3.32 -4.29 -31.64
N PRO A 204 2.03 -4.27 -32.01
CA PRO A 204 1.57 -3.65 -33.26
C PRO A 204 1.70 -2.12 -33.28
N ASP A 205 1.65 -1.48 -32.11
CA ASP A 205 1.69 -0.03 -31.97
C ASP A 205 2.16 0.39 -30.57
N ILE A 206 2.61 1.64 -30.45
CA ILE A 206 3.16 2.19 -29.21
C ILE A 206 2.11 2.38 -28.12
N ILE A 207 0.83 2.57 -28.48
CA ILE A 207 -0.27 2.74 -27.52
C ILE A 207 -0.47 1.42 -26.77
N THR A 208 -0.52 0.31 -27.50
CA THR A 208 -0.59 -1.04 -26.97
C THR A 208 0.63 -1.35 -26.08
N TYR A 209 1.84 -0.92 -26.49
CA TYR A 209 3.05 -1.08 -25.67
C TYR A 209 2.95 -0.36 -24.33
N ILE A 210 2.60 0.93 -24.34
CA ILE A 210 2.46 1.75 -23.12
C ILE A 210 1.39 1.15 -22.19
N ALA A 211 0.25 0.72 -22.73
CA ALA A 211 -0.81 0.10 -21.95
C ALA A 211 -0.33 -1.19 -21.25
N GLY A 212 0.44 -2.03 -21.96
CA GLY A 212 1.02 -3.25 -21.42
C GLY A 212 2.09 -2.99 -20.35
N ASP A 213 3.01 -2.08 -20.63
CA ASP A 213 4.10 -1.71 -19.73
C ASP A 213 3.57 -1.13 -18.42
N TRP A 214 2.61 -0.22 -18.50
CA TRP A 214 1.98 0.34 -17.31
C TRP A 214 1.18 -0.68 -16.51
N LEU A 215 0.45 -1.57 -17.17
CA LEU A 215 -0.23 -2.66 -16.48
C LEU A 215 0.79 -3.53 -15.71
N ALA A 216 1.92 -3.88 -16.34
CA ALA A 216 2.99 -4.62 -15.70
C ALA A 216 3.61 -3.84 -14.52
N ALA A 217 3.84 -2.54 -14.67
CA ALA A 217 4.33 -1.67 -13.62
C ALA A 217 3.37 -1.63 -12.41
N LEU A 218 2.07 -1.45 -12.64
CA LEU A 218 1.05 -1.45 -11.60
C LEU A 218 0.98 -2.78 -10.84
N ILE A 219 1.07 -3.90 -11.57
CA ILE A 219 1.16 -5.24 -10.97
C ILE A 219 2.42 -5.32 -10.09
N GLY A 220 3.57 -4.85 -10.60
CA GLY A 220 4.82 -4.79 -9.86
C GLY A 220 4.68 -4.03 -8.54
N HIS A 221 4.01 -2.87 -8.56
CA HIS A 221 3.80 -2.04 -7.37
C HIS A 221 2.94 -2.70 -6.29
N LEU A 222 1.94 -3.50 -6.67
CA LEU A 222 1.19 -4.31 -5.70
C LEU A 222 2.09 -5.31 -4.97
N TRP A 223 2.99 -5.97 -5.71
CA TRP A 223 3.91 -6.96 -5.15
C TRP A 223 5.01 -6.31 -4.33
N ILE A 224 5.59 -5.20 -4.79
CA ILE A 224 6.60 -4.48 -4.01
C ILE A 224 5.97 -4.01 -2.70
N GLY A 225 4.79 -3.39 -2.71
CA GLY A 225 4.09 -2.99 -1.50
C GLY A 225 3.81 -4.17 -0.55
N LEU A 226 3.33 -5.29 -1.09
CA LEU A 226 3.05 -6.49 -0.30
C LEU A 226 4.31 -7.09 0.34
N ILE A 227 5.36 -7.32 -0.46
CA ILE A 227 6.61 -7.96 -0.02
C ILE A 227 7.34 -7.06 0.97
N THR A 228 7.48 -5.77 0.65
CA THR A 228 8.16 -4.81 1.54
C THR A 228 7.38 -4.63 2.84
N GLY A 229 6.06 -4.48 2.77
CA GLY A 229 5.20 -4.40 3.95
C GLY A 229 5.32 -5.62 4.87
N LEU A 230 5.39 -6.83 4.29
CA LEU A 230 5.58 -8.06 5.05
C LEU A 230 6.98 -8.14 5.69
N LEU A 231 8.05 -7.99 4.89
CA LEU A 231 9.43 -8.15 5.38
C LEU A 231 9.78 -7.09 6.43
N LEU A 232 9.46 -5.83 6.14
CA LEU A 232 9.69 -4.72 7.05
C LEU A 232 8.72 -4.74 8.23
N GLY A 233 7.54 -5.33 8.06
CA GLY A 233 6.60 -5.62 9.13
C GLY A 233 7.11 -6.68 10.13
N VAL A 234 7.81 -7.71 9.65
CA VAL A 234 8.48 -8.68 10.53
C VAL A 234 9.62 -8.00 11.30
N LEU A 235 10.44 -7.22 10.61
CA LEU A 235 11.56 -6.49 11.21
C LEU A 235 11.08 -5.50 12.28
N GLY A 236 10.17 -4.59 11.91
CA GLY A 236 9.62 -3.56 12.79
C GLY A 236 8.92 -4.17 14.01
N GLY A 237 8.04 -5.15 13.81
CA GLY A 237 7.29 -5.79 14.89
C GLY A 237 8.19 -6.51 15.88
N THR A 238 9.28 -7.11 15.41
CA THR A 238 10.28 -7.77 16.26
C THR A 238 11.05 -6.74 17.10
N ILE A 239 11.54 -5.67 16.47
CA ILE A 239 12.27 -4.59 17.16
C ILE A 239 11.36 -3.93 18.21
N GLY A 240 10.13 -3.58 17.84
CA GLY A 240 9.16 -2.93 18.71
C GLY A 240 8.85 -3.75 19.96
N LYS A 241 8.62 -5.07 19.81
CA LYS A 241 8.41 -5.97 20.95
C LYS A 241 9.64 -6.02 21.86
N SER A 242 10.83 -6.20 21.30
CA SER A 242 12.07 -6.33 22.06
C SER A 242 12.38 -5.05 22.87
N ALA A 243 12.18 -3.88 22.27
CA ALA A 243 12.35 -2.60 22.95
C ALA A 243 11.40 -2.45 24.16
N ARG A 244 10.14 -2.90 24.02
CA ARG A 244 9.17 -2.88 25.12
C ARG A 244 9.59 -3.79 26.28
N LEU A 245 10.09 -4.98 25.98
CA LEU A 245 10.54 -5.93 27.01
C LEU A 245 11.75 -5.39 27.77
N SER A 246 12.73 -4.81 27.06
CA SER A 246 13.89 -4.18 27.68
C SER A 246 13.49 -3.04 28.61
N TRP A 247 12.60 -2.15 28.17
CA TRP A 247 12.08 -1.06 29.01
C TRP A 247 11.44 -1.54 30.31
N ARG A 248 10.59 -2.58 30.24
CA ARG A 248 9.94 -3.14 31.43
C ARG A 248 10.93 -3.76 32.42
N SER A 249 11.99 -4.39 31.91
CA SER A 249 13.01 -4.98 32.77
C SER A 249 13.78 -3.93 33.58
N SER A 250 14.02 -2.73 33.01
CA SER A 250 14.67 -1.63 33.73
C SER A 250 13.77 -0.99 34.79
N GLU A 251 12.44 -1.00 34.63
CA GLU A 251 11.52 -0.48 35.65
C GLU A 251 11.48 -1.38 36.90
N THR A 252 11.63 -2.70 36.74
CA THR A 252 11.59 -3.64 37.87
C THR A 252 12.86 -3.66 38.73
N GLN A 253 13.94 -3.02 38.26
CA GLN A 253 15.23 -2.97 38.97
C GLN A 253 15.40 -1.71 39.82
N ASN A 254 14.53 -0.72 39.66
CA ASN A 254 14.53 0.53 40.42
C ASN A 254 13.42 0.52 41.48
#